data_AF-A0A6M3JEC5-F1
#
_entry.id   AF-A0A6M3JEC5-F1
#
_cell.length_a   1.000
_cell.length_b   1.000
_cell.length_c   1.000
_cell.angle_alpha   90.00
_cell.angle_beta   90.00
_cell.angle_gamma   90.00
#
_symmetry.space_group_name_H-M   'P 1'
#
loop_
_entity.id
_entity.type
_entity.pdbx_description
1 polymer ?
#
loop_
_entity_poly.entity_id
_entity_poly.type
_entity_poly.pdbx_seq_one_letter_code
_entity_poly.pdbx_strand_id
1 'polypeptide(L)'
;EGQLPDVLTYHFKDPDTGKEIWGISKAGVDEAKAELGKRGGEVIREMEVMHSDKDDEAYFTVKAGRYVVSKEGKEILLDTAFGFKRQPKKTPKGRPNPFWFEQGAIKAARNASSRLIPKSVIQGIIELGKASGKVKEARPQEENGPTTKPPQGALEKFLSSMSAEKARVGVDNYYEALFLFGFTHANEIKEREKQIAVYKALKNYQ
;
A
#
# COMPACT_ATOMS: atom_id res chain seq x y z
N GLU A 1 -17.31 -7.11 -25.50
CA GLU A 1 -17.26 -6.86 -24.05
C GLU A 1 -15.85 -7.12 -23.56
N GLY A 2 -15.21 -6.13 -22.91
CA GLY A 2 -13.80 -6.22 -22.52
C GLY A 2 -13.64 -6.98 -21.19
N GLN A 3 -13.28 -8.25 -21.27
CA GLN A 3 -12.99 -9.08 -20.09
C GLN A 3 -11.62 -8.70 -19.49
N LEU A 4 -11.61 -8.21 -18.25
CA LEU A 4 -10.44 -8.16 -17.38
C LEU A 4 -10.81 -8.90 -16.08
N PRO A 5 -9.94 -9.73 -15.48
CA PRO A 5 -9.05 -10.77 -16.03
C PRO A 5 -9.26 -12.17 -15.37
N ASP A 6 -8.56 -13.19 -15.89
CA ASP A 6 -8.69 -14.63 -15.57
C ASP A 6 -8.30 -15.07 -14.13
N VAL A 7 -7.74 -14.20 -13.28
CA VAL A 7 -7.32 -14.55 -11.92
C VAL A 7 -7.62 -13.39 -10.98
N LEU A 8 -8.44 -13.60 -9.96
CA LEU A 8 -8.81 -12.59 -8.95
C LEU A 8 -7.96 -12.71 -7.69
N THR A 9 -7.64 -13.93 -7.27
CA THR A 9 -6.90 -14.21 -6.03
C THR A 9 -5.69 -15.09 -6.33
N TYR A 10 -4.67 -14.99 -5.47
CA TYR A 10 -3.58 -15.94 -5.43
C TYR A 10 -3.60 -16.69 -4.10
N HIS A 11 -3.12 -17.92 -4.16
CA HIS A 11 -2.99 -18.81 -3.02
C HIS A 11 -1.57 -19.37 -2.99
N PHE A 12 -0.99 -19.46 -1.81
CA PHE A 12 0.21 -20.27 -1.59
C PHE A 12 0.23 -20.80 -0.17
N LYS A 13 0.92 -21.91 0.02
CA LYS A 13 1.21 -22.46 1.33
C LYS A 13 2.59 -21.97 1.77
N ASP A 14 2.66 -21.36 2.95
CA ASP A 14 3.93 -21.04 3.58
C ASP A 14 4.71 -22.34 3.81
N PRO A 15 5.92 -22.49 3.24
CA PRO A 15 6.69 -23.73 3.35
C PRO A 15 7.20 -23.99 4.77
N ASP A 16 7.45 -22.94 5.57
CA ASP A 16 8.00 -23.06 6.91
C ASP A 16 6.90 -23.37 7.93
N THR A 17 5.73 -22.73 7.77
CA THR A 17 4.63 -22.83 8.74
C THR A 17 3.49 -23.74 8.29
N GLY A 18 3.46 -24.12 7.01
CA GLY A 18 2.35 -24.87 6.41
C GLY A 18 1.05 -24.08 6.31
N LYS A 19 1.04 -22.79 6.65
CA LYS A 19 -0.17 -21.96 6.67
C LYS A 19 -0.59 -21.58 5.25
N GLU A 20 -1.88 -21.66 4.96
CA GLU A 20 -2.44 -21.13 3.71
C GLU A 20 -2.48 -19.59 3.75
N ILE A 21 -1.96 -18.98 2.69
CA ILE A 21 -1.96 -17.53 2.50
C ILE A 21 -2.75 -17.22 1.24
N TRP A 22 -3.81 -16.43 1.44
CA TRP A 22 -4.69 -15.96 0.40
C TRP A 22 -4.48 -14.46 0.22
N GLY A 23 -4.37 -14.03 -1.04
CA GLY A 23 -4.24 -12.62 -1.33
C GLY A 23 -4.90 -12.22 -2.63
N ILE A 24 -5.01 -10.92 -2.82
CA ILE A 24 -5.69 -10.33 -3.97
C ILE A 24 -4.70 -10.02 -5.09
N SER A 25 -5.01 -10.44 -6.30
CA SER A 25 -4.20 -10.14 -7.48
C SER A 25 -4.40 -8.69 -7.93
N LYS A 26 -3.67 -8.24 -8.98
CA LYS A 26 -3.93 -6.93 -9.59
C LYS A 26 -5.38 -6.80 -10.05
N ALA A 27 -5.85 -7.81 -10.78
CA ALA A 27 -7.23 -7.94 -11.21
C ALA A 27 -8.23 -7.80 -10.06
N GLY A 28 -7.96 -8.49 -8.95
CA GLY A 28 -8.83 -8.45 -7.79
C GLY A 28 -8.84 -7.07 -7.14
N VAL A 29 -7.70 -6.35 -7.12
CA VAL A 29 -7.67 -4.95 -6.66
C VAL A 29 -8.53 -4.06 -7.57
N ASP A 30 -8.46 -4.27 -8.88
CA ASP A 30 -9.27 -3.53 -9.86
C ASP A 30 -10.77 -3.82 -9.67
N GLU A 31 -11.15 -5.08 -9.44
CA GLU A 31 -12.54 -5.46 -9.12
C GLU A 31 -13.00 -4.90 -7.78
N ALA A 32 -12.15 -4.93 -6.75
CA ALA A 32 -12.45 -4.36 -5.44
C ALA A 32 -12.64 -2.83 -5.51
N LYS A 33 -11.89 -2.13 -6.37
CA LYS A 33 -12.12 -0.71 -6.67
C LYS A 33 -13.46 -0.50 -7.38
N ALA A 34 -13.82 -1.37 -8.33
CA ALA A 34 -15.12 -1.30 -8.99
C ALA A 34 -16.28 -1.52 -8.00
N GLU A 35 -16.11 -2.43 -7.04
CA GLU A 35 -17.12 -2.72 -6.03
C GLU A 35 -17.37 -1.55 -5.07
N LEU A 36 -16.31 -0.82 -4.70
CA LEU A 36 -16.43 0.44 -3.95
C LEU A 36 -17.29 1.48 -4.69
N GLY A 37 -17.09 1.59 -6.01
CA GLY A 37 -17.88 2.47 -6.86
C GLY A 37 -19.36 2.05 -6.90
N LYS A 38 -19.63 0.75 -7.06
CA LYS A 38 -21.00 0.21 -7.13
C LYS A 38 -21.79 0.38 -5.82
N ARG A 39 -21.17 0.11 -4.67
CA ARG A 39 -21.86 0.07 -3.36
C ARG A 39 -21.91 1.40 -2.63
N GLY A 40 -20.83 2.17 -2.68
CA GLY A 40 -20.63 3.33 -1.81
C GLY A 40 -20.51 4.66 -2.55
N GLY A 41 -20.50 4.65 -3.89
CA GLY A 41 -20.09 5.83 -4.66
C GLY A 41 -18.64 6.22 -4.35
N GLU A 42 -17.81 5.28 -3.90
CA GLU A 42 -16.42 5.53 -3.52
C GLU A 42 -15.49 5.24 -4.70
N VAL A 43 -14.52 6.13 -4.95
CA VAL A 43 -13.48 5.96 -5.97
C VAL A 43 -12.10 6.13 -5.36
N ILE A 44 -11.12 5.39 -5.88
CA ILE A 44 -9.71 5.55 -5.49
C ILE A 44 -8.96 6.17 -6.66
N ARG A 45 -8.35 7.33 -6.43
CA ARG A 45 -7.54 8.09 -7.39
C ARG A 45 -6.08 8.06 -6.98
N GLU A 46 -5.21 7.91 -7.97
CA GLU A 46 -3.78 8.16 -7.80
C GLU A 46 -3.56 9.69 -7.81
N MET A 47 -2.88 10.21 -6.79
CA MET A 47 -2.69 11.64 -6.60
C MET A 47 -1.30 12.08 -7.05
N GLU A 48 -0.28 11.32 -6.65
CA GLU A 48 1.12 11.69 -6.87
C GLU A 48 1.96 10.44 -7.06
N VAL A 49 2.89 10.49 -8.02
CA VAL A 49 3.89 9.46 -8.27
C VAL A 49 5.26 10.10 -8.15
N MET A 50 6.00 9.71 -7.13
CA MET A 50 7.40 10.09 -6.93
C MET A 50 8.29 8.89 -7.21
N HIS A 51 9.47 9.13 -7.76
CA HIS A 51 10.50 8.10 -7.83
C HIS A 51 11.89 8.68 -7.59
N SER A 52 12.76 7.87 -7.00
CA SER A 52 14.19 8.13 -6.98
C SER A 52 14.91 7.07 -7.80
N ASP A 53 15.77 7.53 -8.69
CA ASP A 53 16.50 6.68 -9.61
C ASP A 53 17.93 6.42 -9.12
N LYS A 54 18.37 5.16 -9.13
CA LYS A 54 19.74 4.73 -8.84
C LYS A 54 20.25 3.83 -9.96
N ASP A 55 21.54 3.50 -9.95
CA ASP A 55 22.21 2.81 -11.05
C ASP A 55 21.56 1.45 -11.38
N ASP A 56 21.30 0.62 -10.37
CA ASP A 56 20.77 -0.74 -10.56
C ASP A 56 19.29 -0.90 -10.15
N GLU A 57 18.70 0.10 -9.51
CA GLU A 57 17.36 0.03 -8.96
C GLU A 57 16.69 1.40 -8.89
N ALA A 58 15.36 1.40 -8.85
CA ALA A 58 14.56 2.59 -8.59
C ALA A 58 13.57 2.35 -7.46
N TYR A 59 13.26 3.43 -6.74
CA TYR A 59 12.32 3.44 -5.64
C TYR A 59 11.11 4.29 -6.02
N PHE A 60 9.93 3.68 -6.02
CA PHE A 60 8.67 4.32 -6.34
C PHE A 60 7.84 4.53 -5.10
N THR A 61 7.29 5.73 -4.96
CA THR A 61 6.33 6.12 -3.94
C THR A 61 5.11 6.70 -4.63
N VAL A 62 3.94 6.10 -4.42
CA VAL A 62 2.67 6.58 -4.98
C VAL A 62 1.75 6.95 -3.84
N LYS A 63 1.18 8.15 -3.87
CA LYS A 63 0.08 8.57 -3.01
C LYS A 63 -1.24 8.32 -3.73
N ALA A 64 -2.17 7.64 -3.07
CA ALA A 64 -3.54 7.50 -3.52
C ALA A 64 -4.51 8.11 -2.51
N GLY A 65 -5.65 8.58 -2.98
CA GLY A 65 -6.75 9.09 -2.18
C GLY A 65 -8.03 8.32 -2.46
N ARG A 66 -8.84 8.10 -1.43
CA ARG A 66 -10.20 7.57 -1.57
C ARG A 66 -11.19 8.70 -1.42
N TYR A 67 -12.16 8.75 -2.32
CA TYR A 67 -13.13 9.82 -2.41
C TYR A 67 -14.53 9.22 -2.38
N VAL A 68 -15.47 9.90 -1.74
CA VAL A 68 -16.89 9.70 -2.02
C VAL A 68 -17.31 10.67 -3.12
N VAL A 69 -18.08 10.17 -4.08
CA VAL A 69 -18.59 10.95 -5.22
C VAL A 69 -20.08 11.18 -5.02
N SER A 70 -20.49 12.45 -4.97
CA SER A 70 -21.90 12.82 -4.90
C SER A 70 -22.61 12.52 -6.23
N LYS A 71 -23.96 12.54 -6.23
CA LYS A 71 -24.74 12.36 -7.46
C LYS A 71 -24.48 13.44 -8.51
N GLU A 72 -24.06 14.61 -8.06
CA GLU A 72 -23.67 15.77 -8.86
C GLU A 72 -22.21 15.71 -9.33
N GLY A 73 -21.49 14.61 -9.02
CA GLY A 73 -20.10 14.40 -9.41
C GLY A 73 -19.07 15.10 -8.52
N LYS A 74 -19.47 15.66 -7.38
CA LYS A 74 -18.54 16.30 -6.44
C LYS A 74 -17.79 15.24 -5.65
N GLU A 75 -16.45 15.27 -5.72
CA GLU A 75 -15.59 14.38 -4.96
C GLU A 75 -15.22 14.99 -3.60
N ILE A 76 -15.36 14.20 -2.52
CA ILE A 76 -14.90 14.55 -1.16
C ILE A 76 -13.85 13.52 -0.75
N LEU A 77 -12.63 13.98 -0.46
CA LEU A 77 -11.53 13.14 0.01
C LEU A 77 -11.83 12.59 1.41
N LEU A 78 -11.79 11.27 1.55
CA LEU A 78 -12.02 10.56 2.81
C LEU A 78 -10.70 10.25 3.52
N ASP A 79 -9.79 9.57 2.82
CA ASP A 79 -8.48 9.19 3.34
C ASP A 79 -7.43 9.07 2.21
N THR A 80 -6.16 9.00 2.61
CA THR A 80 -5.03 8.81 1.69
C THR A 80 -4.11 7.71 2.19
N ALA A 81 -3.41 7.05 1.27
CA ALA A 81 -2.40 6.07 1.59
C ALA A 81 -1.24 6.15 0.61
N PHE A 82 -0.05 5.84 1.11
CA PHE A 82 1.13 5.66 0.27
C PHE A 82 1.34 4.19 -0.07
N GLY A 83 1.86 3.95 -1.26
CA GLY A 83 2.33 2.66 -1.73
C GLY A 83 3.76 2.77 -2.20
N PHE A 84 4.56 1.76 -1.88
CA PHE A 84 5.99 1.77 -2.13
C PHE A 84 6.39 0.56 -2.96
N LYS A 85 7.37 0.75 -3.86
CA LYS A 85 8.00 -0.36 -4.57
C LYS A 85 9.47 -0.06 -4.90
N ARG A 86 10.36 -0.94 -4.45
CA ARG A 86 11.71 -1.09 -5.00
C ARG A 86 11.65 -1.95 -6.27
N GLN A 87 12.26 -1.48 -7.34
CA GLN A 87 12.21 -2.13 -8.65
C GLN A 87 13.61 -2.23 -9.27
N PRO A 88 14.14 -3.44 -9.45
CA PRO A 88 15.40 -3.64 -10.16
C PRO A 88 15.30 -3.21 -11.63
N LYS A 89 16.38 -2.59 -12.13
CA LYS A 89 16.55 -2.23 -13.55
C LYS A 89 17.06 -3.39 -14.41
N LYS A 90 17.41 -4.51 -13.79
CA LYS A 90 17.83 -5.74 -14.45
C LYS A 90 16.83 -6.86 -14.16
N THR A 91 16.62 -7.73 -15.14
CA THR A 91 15.89 -8.99 -15.00
C THR A 91 16.66 -9.95 -14.09
N PRO A 92 16.02 -11.03 -13.58
CA PRO A 92 16.74 -12.06 -12.81
C PRO A 92 17.92 -12.70 -13.57
N LYS A 93 17.92 -12.64 -14.91
CA LYS A 93 19.02 -13.11 -15.78
C LYS A 93 20.10 -12.04 -16.04
N GLY A 94 20.07 -10.93 -15.31
CA GLY A 94 21.05 -9.83 -15.42
C GLY A 94 20.85 -8.87 -16.59
N ARG A 95 19.94 -9.17 -17.53
CA ARG A 95 19.67 -8.29 -18.70
C ARG A 95 18.94 -7.02 -18.27
N PRO A 96 19.19 -5.85 -18.89
CA PRO A 96 18.39 -4.65 -18.67
C PRO A 96 16.89 -4.92 -18.86
N ASN A 97 16.07 -4.39 -17.95
CA ASN A 97 14.62 -4.50 -17.97
C ASN A 97 14.04 -3.19 -18.52
N PRO A 98 13.59 -3.12 -19.78
CA PRO A 98 13.09 -1.86 -20.36
C PRO A 98 11.81 -1.35 -19.70
N PHE A 99 11.08 -2.22 -18.98
CA PHE A 99 9.81 -1.89 -18.33
C PHE A 99 9.95 -1.69 -16.82
N TRP A 100 11.17 -1.41 -16.33
CA TRP A 100 11.40 -1.23 -14.90
C TRP A 100 10.54 -0.08 -14.35
N PHE A 101 10.34 0.98 -15.13
CA PHE A 101 9.61 2.16 -14.67
C PHE A 101 8.13 1.85 -14.47
N GLU A 102 7.46 1.34 -15.51
CA GLU A 102 6.04 1.01 -15.48
C GLU A 102 5.74 -0.06 -14.43
N GLN A 103 6.60 -1.09 -14.33
CA GLN A 103 6.44 -2.14 -13.32
C GLN A 103 6.53 -1.59 -11.89
N GLY A 104 7.47 -0.68 -11.64
CA GLY A 104 7.66 -0.06 -10.34
C GLY A 104 6.48 0.83 -9.96
N ALA A 105 6.12 1.77 -10.85
CA ALA A 105 5.03 2.70 -10.65
C ALA A 105 3.69 1.99 -10.45
N ILE A 106 3.32 1.05 -11.34
CA ILE A 106 2.03 0.33 -11.26
C ILE A 106 1.95 -0.50 -9.97
N LYS A 107 3.05 -1.13 -9.54
CA LYS A 107 3.05 -1.91 -8.29
C LYS A 107 2.95 -1.02 -7.06
N ALA A 108 3.63 0.13 -7.05
CA ALA A 108 3.49 1.11 -5.98
C ALA A 108 2.05 1.66 -5.92
N ALA A 109 1.46 2.03 -7.05
CA ALA A 109 0.07 2.49 -7.15
C ALA A 109 -0.94 1.45 -6.69
N ARG A 110 -0.74 0.18 -7.07
CA ARG A 110 -1.56 -0.95 -6.57
C ARG A 110 -1.44 -1.09 -5.06
N ASN A 111 -0.23 -1.02 -4.51
CA ASN A 111 -0.01 -1.13 -3.07
C ASN A 111 -0.70 0.03 -2.33
N ALA A 112 -0.63 1.26 -2.86
CA ALA A 112 -1.33 2.43 -2.32
C ALA A 112 -2.84 2.20 -2.33
N SER A 113 -3.40 1.85 -3.50
CA SER A 113 -4.83 1.62 -3.68
C SER A 113 -5.35 0.52 -2.76
N SER A 114 -4.65 -0.62 -2.67
CA SER A 114 -5.09 -1.76 -1.84
C SER A 114 -5.23 -1.44 -0.36
N ARG A 115 -4.47 -0.46 0.16
CA ARG A 115 -4.53 -0.02 1.57
C ARG A 115 -5.79 0.80 1.87
N LEU A 116 -6.39 1.40 0.84
CA LEU A 116 -7.62 2.20 0.96
C LEU A 116 -8.89 1.37 0.79
N ILE A 117 -8.75 0.11 0.36
CA ILE A 117 -9.89 -0.79 0.19
C ILE A 117 -10.23 -1.44 1.54
N PRO A 118 -11.48 -1.35 2.01
CA PRO A 118 -11.90 -2.03 3.22
C PRO A 118 -11.63 -3.54 3.16
N LYS A 119 -11.14 -4.11 4.27
CA LYS A 119 -10.80 -5.54 4.35
C LYS A 119 -11.98 -6.46 4.01
N SER A 120 -13.20 -6.05 4.34
CA SER A 120 -14.44 -6.79 4.00
C SER A 120 -14.63 -6.91 2.48
N VAL A 121 -14.33 -5.84 1.73
CA VAL A 121 -14.39 -5.86 0.26
C VAL A 121 -13.31 -6.77 -0.31
N ILE A 122 -12.08 -6.66 0.20
CA ILE A 122 -10.97 -7.56 -0.21
C ILE A 122 -11.34 -9.02 0.04
N GLN A 123 -11.88 -9.33 1.22
CA GLN A 123 -12.28 -10.69 1.58
C GLN A 123 -13.39 -11.21 0.66
N GLY A 124 -14.41 -10.38 0.36
CA GLY A 124 -15.47 -10.74 -0.59
C GLY A 124 -14.94 -11.04 -1.99
N ILE A 125 -13.95 -10.29 -2.48
CA ILE A 125 -13.32 -10.58 -3.78
C ILE A 125 -12.48 -11.85 -3.75
N ILE A 126 -11.80 -12.15 -2.63
CA ILE A 126 -11.09 -13.43 -2.46
C ILE A 126 -12.07 -14.61 -2.51
N GLU A 127 -13.19 -14.52 -1.79
CA GLU A 127 -14.24 -15.54 -1.78
C GLU A 127 -14.87 -15.73 -3.17
N LEU A 128 -15.16 -14.62 -3.87
CA LEU A 128 -15.59 -14.66 -5.26
C LEU A 128 -14.56 -15.35 -6.15
N GLY A 129 -13.27 -15.03 -5.98
CA GLY A 129 -12.17 -15.66 -6.71
C GLY A 129 -12.10 -17.18 -6.47
N LYS A 130 -12.28 -17.62 -5.22
CA LYS A 130 -12.36 -19.05 -4.85
C LYS A 130 -13.56 -19.72 -5.51
N ALA A 131 -14.76 -19.13 -5.38
CA ALA A 131 -15.99 -19.70 -5.92
C ALA A 131 -16.02 -19.77 -7.46
N SER A 132 -15.38 -18.81 -8.13
CA SER A 132 -15.33 -18.73 -9.59
C SER A 132 -14.13 -19.46 -10.22
N GLY A 133 -13.29 -20.13 -9.41
CA GLY A 133 -12.08 -20.81 -9.90
C GLY A 133 -10.99 -19.86 -10.42
N LYS A 134 -11.12 -18.55 -10.23
CA LYS A 134 -10.14 -17.53 -10.64
C LYS A 134 -9.00 -17.39 -9.62
N VAL A 135 -8.43 -18.54 -9.24
CA VAL A 135 -7.34 -18.67 -8.27
C VAL A 135 -6.04 -18.99 -9.00
N LYS A 136 -4.98 -18.26 -8.70
CA LYS A 136 -3.63 -18.61 -9.13
C LYS A 136 -2.85 -19.20 -7.97
N GLU A 137 -2.47 -20.45 -8.11
CA GLU A 137 -1.50 -21.09 -7.23
C GLU A 137 -0.12 -20.45 -7.46
N ALA A 138 0.32 -19.67 -6.48
CA ALA A 138 1.66 -19.15 -6.43
C ALA A 138 2.57 -20.21 -5.81
N ARG A 139 3.50 -20.74 -6.60
CA ARG A 139 4.65 -21.41 -6.00
C ARG A 139 5.51 -20.34 -5.32
N PRO A 140 6.15 -20.63 -4.17
CA PRO A 140 7.22 -19.78 -3.69
C PRO A 140 8.24 -19.68 -4.84
N GLN A 141 8.30 -18.54 -5.51
CA GLN A 141 9.48 -18.25 -6.31
C GLN A 141 10.58 -18.11 -5.28
N GLU A 142 11.67 -18.86 -5.44
CA GLU A 142 12.93 -18.54 -4.76
C GLU A 142 13.22 -17.07 -5.05
N GLU A 143 12.95 -16.21 -4.08
CA GLU A 143 13.36 -14.81 -4.11
C GLU A 143 14.89 -14.82 -4.03
N ASN A 144 15.56 -15.02 -5.16
CA ASN A 144 17.01 -14.84 -5.30
C ASN A 144 17.36 -13.34 -5.35
N GLY A 145 16.85 -12.59 -4.39
CA GLY A 145 17.18 -11.21 -4.09
C GLY A 145 16.96 -11.00 -2.59
N PRO A 146 17.81 -10.23 -1.89
CA PRO A 146 17.85 -10.24 -0.44
C PRO A 146 16.51 -9.73 0.11
N THR A 147 15.70 -10.67 0.61
CA THR A 147 14.72 -10.40 1.65
C THR A 147 15.48 -10.26 2.95
N THR A 148 16.03 -9.08 3.20
CA THR A 148 16.27 -8.68 4.57
C THR A 148 14.90 -8.47 5.20
N LYS A 149 14.40 -9.49 5.92
CA LYS A 149 13.57 -9.21 7.09
C LYS A 149 14.31 -8.09 7.85
N PRO A 150 13.65 -6.98 8.22
CA PRO A 150 14.34 -5.94 8.97
C PRO A 150 15.01 -6.60 10.18
N PRO A 151 16.32 -6.39 10.41
CA PRO A 151 17.01 -7.06 11.49
C PRO A 151 16.26 -6.80 12.80
N GLN A 152 16.06 -7.84 13.60
CA GLN A 152 15.50 -7.68 14.94
C GLN A 152 16.35 -6.65 15.70
N GLY A 153 15.70 -5.63 16.26
CA GLY A 153 16.37 -4.50 16.90
C GLY A 153 16.75 -3.34 15.99
N ALA A 154 16.39 -3.35 14.69
CA ALA A 154 16.54 -2.17 13.83
C ALA A 154 15.77 -0.95 14.37
N LEU A 155 14.60 -1.20 14.97
CA LEU A 155 13.80 -0.17 15.61
C LEU A 155 14.49 0.37 16.88
N GLU A 156 15.10 -0.50 17.70
CA GLU A 156 15.80 -0.09 18.92
C GLU A 156 17.10 0.67 18.63
N LYS A 157 17.87 0.23 17.63
CA LYS A 157 19.05 0.97 17.15
C LYS A 157 18.66 2.33 16.58
N PHE A 158 17.56 2.41 15.84
CA PHE A 158 17.03 3.66 15.32
C PHE A 158 16.56 4.60 16.44
N LEU A 159 15.83 4.10 17.43
CA LEU A 159 15.39 4.89 18.58
C LEU A 159 16.58 5.40 19.42
N SER A 160 17.62 4.59 19.58
CA SER A 160 18.85 4.97 20.26
C SER A 160 19.63 6.06 19.50
N SER A 161 19.77 5.94 18.17
CA SER A 161 20.41 6.98 17.36
C SER A 161 19.60 8.27 17.34
N MET A 162 18.27 8.19 17.36
CA MET A 162 17.41 9.38 17.47
C MET A 162 17.56 10.10 18.81
N SER A 163 17.76 9.38 19.91
CA SER A 163 18.00 9.99 21.22
C SER A 163 19.31 10.79 21.25
N ALA A 164 20.35 10.32 20.56
CA ALA A 164 21.63 11.02 20.45
C ALA A 164 21.53 12.26 19.54
N GLU A 165 20.78 12.18 18.44
CA GLU A 165 20.53 13.31 17.53
C GLU A 165 19.67 14.40 18.20
N LYS A 166 18.67 14.01 19.00
CA LYS A 166 17.81 14.92 19.78
C LYS A 166 18.60 15.81 20.73
N ALA A 167 19.62 15.24 21.39
CA ALA A 167 20.51 15.96 22.28
C ALA A 167 21.42 16.95 21.54
N ARG A 168 21.67 16.75 20.25
CA ARG A 168 22.58 17.58 19.43
C ARG A 168 21.90 18.76 18.74
N VAL A 169 20.65 18.58 18.30
CA VAL A 169 19.94 19.56 17.44
C VAL A 169 18.92 20.40 18.23
N GLY A 170 18.67 20.10 19.51
CA GLY A 170 17.76 20.88 20.35
C GLY A 170 16.31 20.85 19.84
N VAL A 171 15.90 19.75 19.23
CA VAL A 171 14.56 19.58 18.67
C VAL A 171 13.69 18.86 19.69
N ASP A 172 12.90 19.63 20.44
CA ASP A 172 12.01 19.10 21.48
C ASP A 172 10.89 18.22 20.90
N ASN A 173 10.59 18.35 19.61
CA ASN A 173 9.42 17.73 18.98
C ASN A 173 9.77 16.45 18.21
N TYR A 174 9.30 15.31 18.73
CA TYR A 174 9.47 13.95 18.19
C TYR A 174 9.07 13.82 16.71
N TYR A 175 8.18 14.69 16.25
CA TYR A 175 7.54 14.63 14.95
C TYR A 175 8.34 15.27 13.80
N GLU A 176 9.18 16.27 14.08
CA GLU A 176 10.04 16.89 13.05
C GLU A 176 11.23 16.00 12.70
N ALA A 177 11.75 15.26 13.68
CA ALA A 177 12.83 14.32 13.47
C ALA A 177 12.37 13.09 12.64
N LEU A 178 11.11 12.66 12.76
CA LEU A 178 10.52 11.64 11.89
C LEU A 178 10.34 12.12 10.44
N PHE A 179 10.10 13.42 10.23
CA PHE A 179 9.95 14.04 8.92
C PHE A 179 11.29 14.12 8.16
N LEU A 180 12.38 14.50 8.84
CA LEU A 180 13.74 14.55 8.27
C LEU A 180 14.29 13.17 7.85
N PHE A 181 13.85 12.09 8.48
CA PHE A 181 14.30 10.72 8.20
C PHE A 181 13.29 9.87 7.42
N GLY A 182 12.27 10.49 6.81
CA GLY A 182 11.39 9.84 5.84
C GLY A 182 10.28 8.95 6.42
N PHE A 183 9.95 9.07 7.71
CA PHE A 183 8.80 8.39 8.32
C PHE A 183 7.60 9.34 8.46
N THR A 184 6.64 9.24 7.55
CA THR A 184 5.55 10.21 7.34
C THR A 184 4.31 10.06 8.26
N HIS A 185 4.40 9.37 9.39
CA HIS A 185 3.21 9.14 10.23
C HIS A 185 2.96 10.22 11.31
N ALA A 186 3.83 11.22 11.40
CA ALA A 186 3.70 12.31 12.38
C ALA A 186 2.45 13.16 12.19
N ASN A 187 2.19 13.59 10.94
CA ASN A 187 1.03 14.44 10.61
C ASN A 187 -0.27 13.63 10.51
N GLU A 188 -0.19 12.34 10.15
CA GLU A 188 -1.34 11.45 10.05
C GLU A 188 -1.93 11.08 11.42
N ILE A 189 -1.10 10.95 12.47
CA ILE A 189 -1.58 10.71 13.84
C ILE A 189 -2.36 11.93 14.36
N LYS A 190 -1.82 13.13 14.12
CA LYS A 190 -2.42 14.40 14.57
C LYS A 190 -3.75 14.70 13.88
N GLU A 191 -3.88 14.39 12.59
CA GLU A 191 -5.15 14.52 11.86
C GLU A 191 -6.15 13.41 12.21
N ARG A 192 -5.70 12.19 12.52
CA ARG A 192 -6.59 11.11 13.01
C ARG A 192 -7.24 11.46 14.35
N GLU A 193 -6.49 12.06 15.27
CA GLU A 193 -7.02 12.47 16.57
C GLU A 193 -8.08 13.57 16.44
N LYS A 194 -7.87 14.54 15.53
CA LYS A 194 -8.88 15.56 15.20
C LYS A 194 -10.13 14.95 14.56
N GLN A 195 -9.98 14.03 13.60
CA GLN A 195 -11.10 13.37 12.95
C GLN A 195 -11.92 12.50 13.91
N ILE A 196 -11.27 11.80 14.84
CA ILE A 196 -11.94 11.03 15.91
C ILE A 196 -12.71 11.97 16.86
N ALA A 197 -12.15 13.15 17.18
CA ALA A 197 -12.83 14.14 18.01
C ALA A 197 -14.09 14.71 17.32
N VAL A 198 -14.01 15.04 16.03
CA VAL A 198 -15.16 15.50 15.24
C VAL A 198 -16.23 14.41 15.13
N TYR A 199 -15.83 13.16 14.89
CA TYR A 199 -16.77 12.03 14.81
C TYR A 199 -17.48 11.75 16.14
N LYS A 200 -16.78 11.86 17.28
CA LYS A 200 -17.38 11.74 18.62
C LYS A 200 -18.34 12.89 18.94
N ALA A 201 -18.02 14.11 18.53
CA ALA A 201 -18.89 15.27 18.71
C ALA A 201 -20.21 15.14 17.92
N LEU A 202 -20.15 14.60 16.70
CA LEU A 202 -21.33 14.37 15.86
C LEU A 202 -22.23 13.24 16.37
N LYS A 203 -21.66 12.24 17.08
CA LYS A 203 -22.43 11.12 17.63
C LYS A 203 -23.19 11.43 18.93
N ASN A 204 -22.80 12.48 19.66
CA ASN A 204 -23.46 12.91 20.90
C ASN A 204 -24.57 13.95 20.66
N TYR A 205 -24.93 14.20 19.39
CA TYR A 205 -25.93 15.19 18.97
C TYR A 205 -27.22 14.53 18.43
N GLN A 206 -27.40 13.22 18.68
CA GLN A 206 -28.64 12.45 18.46
C GLN A 206 -29.16 11.94 19.79
#